data_AF-K9HII2-F1
#
_entry.id   AF-K9HII2-F1
#
_cell.length_a   1.000
_cell.length_b   1.000
_cell.length_c   1.000
_cell.angle_alpha   90.00
_cell.angle_beta   90.00
_cell.angle_gamma   90.00
#
_symmetry.space_group_name_H-M   'P 1'
#
loop_
_entity.id
_entity.type
_entity.pdbx_description
1 polymer ?
#
loop_
_entity_poly.entity_id
_entity_poly.type
_entity_poly.pdbx_seq_one_letter_code
_entity_poly.pdbx_strand_id
1 'polypeptide(L)'
;MTTVPRIRFPALPAAVAAALVAASGSPAPAQEAPGTPQSGDGAASKPPVTALQCSGNEPFWRIDMGPGTAQLQRPAGEEVEKTTFTGTLDSLDHLDPAWHVWRGEAASGDGVTDAPTGGLVVVAREEACRDTMRGDLHDARAVVALPGGGTVDGCCTLGAALAAPAVTGDGVPFADFGGKPVGDWSRVLPDLLPAIQTCVDEADAAVQSVLKAWPMNRGMVGVRMKTADDTLQDCVATSGGKVDSVEALPQTAEPLPDQGEPVYLPGRATPPEIDCGRLERVSGPQGEAVSGYLFYDAGCDADGTARQ
;
A
#
# COMPACT_ATOMS: atom_id res chain seq x y z
N MET A 1 -55.70 8.08 -32.71
CA MET A 1 -55.37 9.43 -33.24
C MET A 1 -55.10 10.31 -32.03
N THR A 2 -53.84 10.46 -31.66
CA THR A 2 -53.45 11.17 -30.42
C THR A 2 -52.37 12.17 -30.80
N THR A 3 -52.70 13.45 -30.68
CA THR A 3 -51.94 14.58 -31.21
C THR A 3 -50.91 15.06 -30.19
N VAL A 4 -49.63 15.08 -30.58
CA VAL A 4 -48.51 15.58 -29.77
C VAL A 4 -48.32 17.09 -30.03
N PRO A 5 -48.19 17.93 -28.99
CA PRO A 5 -47.87 19.35 -29.19
C PRO A 5 -46.36 19.56 -29.33
N ARG A 6 -45.96 20.27 -30.40
CA ARG A 6 -44.59 20.76 -30.64
C ARG A 6 -44.36 22.06 -29.86
N ILE A 7 -43.34 22.08 -29.01
CA ILE A 7 -42.83 23.30 -28.36
C ILE A 7 -41.84 23.98 -29.32
N ARG A 8 -42.08 25.26 -29.62
CA ARG A 8 -41.17 26.14 -30.38
C ARG A 8 -40.31 26.93 -29.41
N PHE A 9 -39.00 26.95 -29.64
CA PHE A 9 -38.07 27.89 -28.99
C PHE A 9 -37.86 29.12 -29.87
N PRO A 10 -37.83 30.34 -29.29
CA PRO A 10 -37.46 31.55 -30.02
C PRO A 10 -35.93 31.68 -30.16
N ALA A 11 -35.51 32.10 -31.34
CA ALA A 11 -34.15 32.56 -31.64
C ALA A 11 -33.99 34.04 -31.28
N LEU A 12 -32.74 34.49 -31.05
CA LEU A 12 -32.12 35.82 -31.30
C LEU A 12 -30.92 36.03 -30.34
N PRO A 13 -30.01 37.00 -30.58
CA PRO A 13 -29.29 37.33 -31.81
C PRO A 13 -27.76 37.41 -31.61
N ALA A 14 -27.05 37.51 -32.74
CA ALA A 14 -25.64 37.80 -32.85
C ALA A 14 -25.26 39.20 -32.35
N ALA A 15 -24.05 39.33 -31.78
CA ALA A 15 -23.37 40.61 -31.60
C ALA A 15 -21.95 40.53 -32.20
N VAL A 16 -21.72 41.43 -33.15
CA VAL A 16 -20.48 41.73 -33.87
C VAL A 16 -19.90 43.00 -33.27
N ALA A 17 -18.59 43.02 -33.00
CA ALA A 17 -17.71 44.20 -32.94
C ALA A 17 -16.33 43.72 -32.44
N ALA A 18 -15.18 44.25 -32.80
CA ALA A 18 -14.71 45.13 -33.85
C ALA A 18 -13.17 45.02 -33.80
N ALA A 19 -12.50 45.10 -34.95
CA ALA A 19 -11.05 45.11 -35.05
C ALA A 19 -10.45 46.44 -34.58
N LEU A 20 -9.28 46.39 -33.91
CA LEU A 20 -8.35 47.51 -33.76
C LEU A 20 -6.94 47.06 -34.14
N VAL A 21 -6.35 47.83 -35.04
CA VAL A 21 -5.01 47.69 -35.63
C VAL A 21 -4.10 48.78 -35.06
N ALA A 22 -2.80 48.46 -35.03
CA ALA A 22 -1.60 49.32 -34.92
C ALA A 22 -1.12 49.74 -33.51
N ALA A 23 0.10 49.30 -33.18
CA ALA A 23 1.27 50.18 -33.18
C ALA A 23 2.56 49.36 -33.02
N SER A 24 3.38 49.34 -34.06
CA SER A 24 4.79 48.94 -34.03
C SER A 24 5.62 50.07 -33.42
N GLY A 25 6.22 49.82 -32.25
CA GLY A 25 7.21 50.69 -31.62
C GLY A 25 8.37 49.86 -31.12
N SER A 26 9.54 50.02 -31.75
CA SER A 26 10.81 49.46 -31.27
C SER A 26 11.28 50.24 -30.04
N PRO A 27 11.59 49.59 -28.91
CA PRO A 27 12.38 50.21 -27.85
C PRO A 27 13.89 50.02 -28.08
N ALA A 28 14.63 51.09 -27.79
CA ALA A 28 16.08 51.20 -27.78
C ALA A 28 16.76 50.21 -26.79
N PRO A 29 18.08 49.95 -26.93
CA PRO A 29 18.80 49.04 -26.04
C PRO A 29 18.91 49.63 -24.63
N ALA A 30 18.26 48.99 -23.65
CA ALA A 30 18.45 49.28 -22.24
C ALA A 30 19.68 48.53 -21.71
N GLN A 31 20.47 49.25 -20.93
CA GLN A 31 21.76 48.86 -20.38
C GLN A 31 21.68 47.61 -19.48
N GLU A 32 22.73 46.79 -19.56
CA GLU A 32 23.06 45.69 -18.66
C GLU A 32 22.99 46.12 -17.19
N ALA A 33 22.02 45.56 -16.46
CA ALA A 33 22.03 45.51 -15.01
C ALA A 33 22.89 44.32 -14.54
N PRO A 34 23.57 44.43 -13.38
CA PRO A 34 24.46 43.38 -12.89
C PRO A 34 23.70 42.07 -12.68
N GLY A 35 24.26 41.00 -13.24
CA GLY A 35 23.71 39.65 -13.23
C GLY A 35 23.25 39.22 -11.85
N THR A 36 21.98 38.88 -11.76
CA THR A 36 21.42 38.08 -10.68
C THR A 36 22.16 36.74 -10.67
N PRO A 37 22.62 36.23 -9.52
CA PRO A 37 23.15 34.87 -9.46
C PRO A 37 22.07 33.91 -9.95
N GLN A 38 22.41 33.06 -10.93
CA GLN A 38 21.59 31.91 -11.30
C GLN A 38 21.43 31.04 -10.06
N SER A 39 20.30 31.18 -9.38
CA SER A 39 19.78 30.16 -8.48
C SER A 39 19.65 28.89 -9.32
N GLY A 40 20.47 27.89 -9.01
CA GLY A 40 20.44 26.61 -9.68
C GLY A 40 19.02 26.05 -9.68
N ASP A 41 18.57 25.63 -10.86
CA ASP A 41 17.38 24.82 -11.05
C ASP A 41 17.56 23.53 -10.26
N GLY A 42 17.11 23.53 -9.01
CA GLY A 42 16.77 22.33 -8.28
C GLY A 42 15.53 21.72 -8.92
N ALA A 43 15.69 21.11 -10.09
CA ALA A 43 14.70 20.17 -10.59
C ALA A 43 14.56 19.10 -9.51
N ALA A 44 13.41 19.11 -8.82
CA ALA A 44 13.08 18.07 -7.87
C ALA A 44 13.24 16.74 -8.60
N SER A 45 14.29 15.98 -8.23
CA SER A 45 14.57 14.69 -8.85
C SER A 45 13.36 13.81 -8.58
N LYS A 46 12.72 13.33 -9.66
CA LYS A 46 11.60 12.42 -9.56
C LYS A 46 12.01 11.23 -8.67
N PRO A 47 11.21 10.83 -7.67
CA PRO A 47 11.55 9.69 -6.85
C PRO A 47 11.74 8.44 -7.72
N PRO A 48 12.71 7.56 -7.41
CA PRO A 48 12.95 6.37 -8.20
C PRO A 48 11.76 5.43 -8.13
N VAL A 49 11.37 4.89 -9.28
CA VAL A 49 10.35 3.84 -9.35
C VAL A 49 10.99 2.53 -8.89
N THR A 50 10.43 1.96 -7.83
CA THR A 50 10.92 0.70 -7.24
C THR A 50 9.81 -0.34 -7.07
N ALA A 51 8.56 -0.01 -7.41
CA ALA A 51 7.43 -0.93 -7.55
C ALA A 51 6.56 -0.61 -8.77
N LEU A 52 5.91 -1.64 -9.29
CA LEU A 52 4.94 -1.53 -10.38
C LEU A 52 3.71 -2.40 -10.06
N GLN A 53 2.52 -1.83 -10.20
CA GLN A 53 1.28 -2.60 -10.18
C GLN A 53 0.63 -2.52 -11.55
N CYS A 54 0.55 -3.64 -12.25
CA CYS A 54 0.07 -3.71 -13.62
C CYS A 54 -1.16 -4.61 -13.75
N SER A 55 -2.08 -4.26 -14.64
CA SER A 55 -3.23 -5.11 -14.96
C SER A 55 -3.66 -4.95 -16.41
N GLY A 56 -4.24 -6.02 -16.96
CA GLY A 56 -4.83 -6.03 -18.30
C GLY A 56 -6.11 -6.85 -18.32
N ASN A 57 -6.95 -6.58 -19.33
CA ASN A 57 -8.31 -7.12 -19.42
C ASN A 57 -8.47 -8.25 -20.44
N GLU A 58 -7.55 -8.39 -21.40
CA GLU A 58 -7.64 -9.41 -22.46
C GLU A 58 -6.29 -10.12 -22.69
N PRO A 59 -6.11 -11.35 -22.15
CA PRO A 59 -6.88 -11.96 -21.07
C PRO A 59 -6.80 -11.15 -19.76
N PHE A 60 -7.66 -11.45 -18.78
CA PHE A 60 -7.55 -10.81 -17.47
C PHE A 60 -6.29 -11.26 -16.74
N TRP A 61 -5.51 -10.29 -16.26
CA TRP A 61 -4.33 -10.55 -15.45
C TRP A 61 -4.00 -9.36 -14.55
N ARG A 62 -3.27 -9.65 -13.48
CA ARG A 62 -2.68 -8.65 -12.59
C ARG A 62 -1.28 -9.08 -12.20
N ILE A 63 -0.35 -8.11 -12.13
CA ILE A 63 1.01 -8.34 -11.64
C ILE A 63 1.37 -7.25 -10.64
N ASP A 64 1.74 -7.66 -9.44
CA ASP A 64 2.33 -6.81 -8.43
C ASP A 64 3.85 -7.08 -8.41
N MET A 65 4.68 -6.06 -8.68
CA MET A 65 6.14 -6.18 -8.81
C MET A 65 6.85 -5.26 -7.82
N GLY A 66 7.85 -5.82 -7.13
CA GLY A 66 8.83 -5.09 -6.35
C GLY A 66 10.27 -5.35 -6.81
N PRO A 67 11.28 -4.89 -6.05
CA PRO A 67 12.68 -4.94 -6.47
C PRO A 67 13.25 -6.35 -6.68
N GLY A 68 12.71 -7.35 -5.99
CA GLY A 68 13.21 -8.74 -6.02
C GLY A 68 12.18 -9.80 -6.39
N THR A 69 10.89 -9.45 -6.39
CA THR A 69 9.80 -10.41 -6.53
C THR A 69 8.65 -9.84 -7.34
N ALA A 70 7.93 -10.71 -8.02
CA ALA A 70 6.65 -10.39 -8.64
C ALA A 70 5.62 -11.47 -8.36
N GLN A 71 4.34 -11.10 -8.28
CA GLN A 71 3.23 -12.04 -8.21
C GLN A 71 2.29 -11.81 -9.39
N LEU A 72 2.20 -12.80 -10.28
CA LEU A 72 1.20 -12.86 -11.35
C LEU A 72 -0.08 -13.48 -10.80
N GLN A 73 -1.22 -12.88 -11.10
CA GLN A 73 -2.55 -13.39 -10.80
C GLN A 73 -3.36 -13.49 -12.09
N ARG A 74 -3.98 -14.65 -12.32
CA ARG A 74 -4.86 -14.89 -13.46
C ARG A 74 -6.14 -15.59 -13.00
N PRO A 75 -7.31 -15.17 -13.47
CA PRO A 75 -8.53 -15.95 -13.26
C PRO A 75 -8.42 -17.31 -13.96
N ALA A 76 -8.68 -18.40 -13.24
CA ALA A 76 -8.65 -19.77 -13.73
C ALA A 76 -9.94 -20.49 -13.30
N GLY A 77 -11.07 -20.14 -13.94
CA GLY A 77 -12.38 -20.64 -13.55
C GLY A 77 -12.91 -19.92 -12.31
N GLU A 78 -13.23 -20.67 -11.24
CA GLU A 78 -13.70 -20.12 -9.97
C GLU A 78 -12.54 -19.72 -9.03
N GLU A 79 -11.30 -20.09 -9.35
CA GLU A 79 -10.11 -19.82 -8.56
C GLU A 79 -9.21 -18.78 -9.24
N VAL A 80 -8.38 -18.10 -8.44
CA VAL A 80 -7.32 -17.21 -8.93
C VAL A 80 -6.00 -17.96 -8.87
N GLU A 81 -5.43 -18.26 -10.04
CA GLU A 81 -4.09 -18.80 -10.13
C GLU A 81 -3.09 -17.71 -9.74
N LYS A 82 -2.20 -18.02 -8.79
CA LYS A 82 -1.14 -17.12 -8.35
C LYS A 82 0.21 -17.77 -8.63
N THR A 83 1.12 -17.04 -9.26
CA THR A 83 2.49 -17.49 -9.52
C THR A 83 3.48 -16.45 -9.02
N THR A 84 4.43 -16.88 -8.20
CA THR A 84 5.49 -16.02 -7.65
C THR A 84 6.75 -16.14 -8.49
N PHE A 85 7.39 -15.01 -8.76
CA PHE A 85 8.64 -14.91 -9.50
C PHE A 85 9.70 -14.23 -8.65
N THR A 86 10.95 -14.61 -8.87
CA THR A 86 12.13 -13.92 -8.35
C THR A 86 12.85 -13.25 -9.50
N GLY A 87 13.19 -11.97 -9.35
CA GLY A 87 13.68 -11.16 -10.47
C GLY A 87 14.23 -9.81 -10.04
N THR A 88 14.39 -8.92 -11.00
CA THR A 88 14.90 -7.56 -10.80
C THR A 88 14.02 -6.54 -11.55
N LEU A 89 13.92 -5.34 -10.97
CA LEU A 89 13.31 -4.17 -11.59
C LEU A 89 14.42 -3.18 -11.99
N ASP A 90 14.54 -2.90 -13.28
CA ASP A 90 15.46 -1.90 -13.83
C ASP A 90 14.69 -0.68 -14.31
N SER A 91 15.16 0.52 -13.95
CA SER A 91 14.63 1.80 -14.45
C SER A 91 15.60 2.41 -15.46
N LEU A 92 15.07 2.78 -16.62
CA LEU A 92 15.80 3.38 -17.74
C LEU A 92 15.43 4.86 -17.84
N ASP A 93 15.74 5.62 -16.79
CA ASP A 93 15.34 7.02 -16.63
C ASP A 93 16.00 7.99 -17.63
N HIS A 94 16.98 7.51 -18.40
CA HIS A 94 17.62 8.27 -19.47
C HIS A 94 16.81 8.28 -20.78
N LEU A 95 15.70 7.54 -20.85
CA LEU A 95 14.76 7.54 -21.97
C LEU A 95 13.63 8.56 -21.73
N ASP A 96 13.03 9.09 -22.80
CA ASP A 96 11.92 10.06 -22.74
C ASP A 96 10.70 9.57 -23.56
N PRO A 97 9.57 9.21 -22.92
CA PRO A 97 9.40 9.08 -21.47
C PRO A 97 10.21 7.89 -20.92
N ALA A 98 10.41 7.82 -19.60
CA ALA A 98 11.17 6.76 -18.94
C ALA A 98 10.54 5.37 -19.12
N TRP A 99 11.36 4.32 -18.98
CA TRP A 99 10.94 2.92 -19.11
C TRP A 99 11.35 2.16 -17.86
N HIS A 100 10.51 1.21 -17.44
CA HIS A 100 10.79 0.29 -16.36
C HIS A 100 10.68 -1.13 -16.88
N VAL A 101 11.65 -1.97 -16.52
CA VAL A 101 11.72 -3.34 -17.00
C VAL A 101 11.89 -4.28 -15.83
N TRP A 102 10.89 -5.13 -15.61
CA TRP A 102 10.97 -6.22 -14.64
C TRP A 102 11.28 -7.53 -15.36
N ARG A 103 12.22 -8.31 -14.85
CA ARG A 103 12.56 -9.64 -15.39
C ARG A 103 12.80 -10.63 -14.26
N GLY A 104 12.26 -11.83 -14.37
CA GLY A 104 12.50 -12.88 -13.39
C GLY A 104 11.97 -14.24 -13.81
N GLU A 105 12.24 -15.24 -12.97
CA GLU A 105 11.89 -16.64 -13.20
C GLU A 105 10.92 -17.12 -12.12
N ALA A 106 10.06 -18.08 -12.47
CA ALA A 106 9.11 -18.66 -11.53
C ALA A 106 9.87 -19.32 -10.37
N ALA A 107 9.45 -19.05 -9.13
CA ALA A 107 10.03 -19.65 -7.95
C ALA A 107 9.81 -21.17 -8.00
N SER A 108 10.90 -21.94 -8.03
CA SER A 108 10.87 -23.41 -8.03
C SER A 108 10.59 -23.90 -6.61
N GLY A 109 9.34 -23.86 -6.13
CA GLY A 109 9.04 -24.08 -4.71
C GLY A 109 7.79 -24.89 -4.37
N ASP A 110 6.70 -24.75 -5.13
CA ASP A 110 5.38 -25.10 -4.56
C ASP A 110 4.91 -26.54 -4.82
N GLY A 111 5.79 -27.42 -5.31
CA GLY A 111 5.45 -28.85 -5.53
C GLY A 111 4.37 -29.10 -6.59
N VAL A 112 3.94 -28.05 -7.31
CA VAL A 112 2.99 -28.15 -8.43
C VAL A 112 3.76 -28.65 -9.65
N THR A 113 3.50 -29.90 -10.05
CA THR A 113 4.14 -30.56 -11.20
C THR A 113 3.82 -29.92 -12.56
N ASP A 114 2.89 -28.96 -12.59
CA ASP A 114 2.50 -28.18 -13.76
C ASP A 114 2.86 -26.68 -13.64
N ALA A 115 3.75 -26.31 -12.70
CA ALA A 115 4.19 -24.93 -12.57
C ALA A 115 4.75 -24.44 -13.93
N PRO A 116 4.29 -23.28 -14.43
CA PRO A 116 4.68 -22.84 -15.75
C PRO A 116 6.20 -22.63 -15.80
N THR A 117 6.89 -23.45 -16.57
CA THR A 117 8.31 -23.25 -16.88
C THR A 117 8.44 -22.00 -17.76
N GLY A 118 9.11 -20.97 -17.23
CA GLY A 118 9.50 -19.79 -18.01
C GLY A 118 9.58 -18.52 -17.17
N GLY A 119 10.25 -17.54 -17.76
CA GLY A 119 10.40 -16.22 -17.17
C GLY A 119 9.17 -15.33 -17.37
N LEU A 120 9.05 -14.34 -16.49
CA LEU A 120 8.14 -13.21 -16.62
C LEU A 120 8.97 -11.98 -17.00
N VAL A 121 8.54 -11.26 -18.04
CA VAL A 121 9.13 -9.97 -18.42
C VAL A 121 8.04 -8.93 -18.54
N VAL A 122 8.18 -7.81 -17.85
CA VAL A 122 7.29 -6.66 -17.96
C VAL A 122 8.10 -5.46 -18.45
N VAL A 123 7.62 -4.81 -19.50
CA VAL A 123 8.18 -3.54 -20.00
C VAL A 123 7.09 -2.49 -19.87
N ALA A 124 7.27 -1.55 -18.95
CA ALA A 124 6.36 -0.45 -18.68
C ALA A 124 6.97 0.88 -19.16
N ARG A 125 6.23 1.65 -19.95
CA ARG A 125 6.62 2.98 -20.43
C ARG A 125 5.75 4.03 -19.75
N GLU A 126 6.34 5.09 -19.23
CA GLU A 126 5.61 6.18 -18.54
C GLU A 126 4.79 7.03 -19.54
N GLU A 127 3.64 6.50 -19.93
CA GLU A 127 2.66 7.19 -20.76
C GLU A 127 1.26 6.93 -20.21
N ALA A 128 0.38 7.94 -20.34
CA ALA A 128 -0.99 7.84 -19.87
C ALA A 128 -1.69 6.62 -20.50
N CYS A 129 -2.04 5.66 -19.65
CA CYS A 129 -2.74 4.45 -20.05
C CYS A 129 -4.17 4.50 -19.51
N ARG A 130 -5.16 4.21 -20.35
CA ARG A 130 -6.56 4.16 -19.95
C ARG A 130 -7.03 2.72 -19.92
N ASP A 131 -7.53 2.27 -18.77
CA ASP A 131 -8.21 0.98 -18.64
C ASP A 131 -9.49 1.02 -19.50
N THR A 132 -9.60 0.11 -20.47
CA THR A 132 -10.73 0.05 -21.41
C THR A 132 -12.05 -0.38 -20.77
N MET A 133 -11.99 -1.05 -19.61
CA MET A 133 -13.14 -1.54 -18.87
C MET A 133 -13.58 -0.56 -17.78
N ARG A 134 -12.65 -0.05 -16.97
CA ARG A 134 -12.96 0.85 -15.85
C ARG A 134 -12.94 2.33 -16.23
N GLY A 135 -12.20 2.69 -17.28
CA GLY A 135 -12.03 4.07 -17.72
C GLY A 135 -10.98 4.86 -16.92
N ASP A 136 -10.37 4.24 -15.91
CA ASP A 136 -9.33 4.83 -15.06
C ASP A 136 -8.07 5.17 -15.87
N LEU A 137 -7.36 6.21 -15.43
CA LEU A 137 -6.06 6.60 -15.99
C LEU A 137 -4.93 6.11 -15.08
N HIS A 138 -3.89 5.59 -15.71
CA HIS A 138 -2.68 5.07 -15.07
C HIS A 138 -1.43 5.74 -15.64
N ASP A 139 -0.34 5.65 -14.88
CA ASP A 139 0.91 6.35 -15.14
C ASP A 139 1.73 5.77 -16.30
N ALA A 140 1.54 4.47 -16.58
CA ALA A 140 2.31 3.74 -17.57
C ALA A 140 1.48 2.74 -18.37
N ARG A 141 1.91 2.48 -19.61
CA ARG A 141 1.47 1.37 -20.44
C ARG A 141 2.50 0.25 -20.35
N ALA A 142 2.04 -1.00 -20.18
CA ALA A 142 2.91 -2.16 -20.16
C ALA A 142 2.65 -3.14 -21.31
N VAL A 143 3.73 -3.80 -21.71
CA VAL A 143 3.74 -5.04 -22.48
C VAL A 143 4.41 -6.12 -21.62
N VAL A 144 3.74 -7.26 -21.50
CA VAL A 144 4.13 -8.35 -20.61
C VAL A 144 4.31 -9.62 -21.43
N ALA A 145 5.48 -10.25 -21.32
CA ALA A 145 5.70 -11.62 -21.78
C ALA A 145 5.44 -12.56 -20.59
N LEU A 146 4.38 -13.35 -20.71
CA LEU A 146 3.93 -14.31 -19.71
C LEU A 146 4.74 -15.62 -19.79
N PRO A 147 4.81 -16.36 -18.67
CA PRO A 147 5.30 -17.74 -18.68
C PRO A 147 4.50 -18.58 -19.70
N GLY A 148 5.20 -19.35 -20.52
CA GLY A 148 4.58 -20.10 -21.62
C GLY A 148 4.54 -19.35 -22.97
N GLY A 149 5.08 -18.13 -23.04
CA GLY A 149 5.39 -17.44 -24.30
C GLY A 149 4.29 -16.55 -24.87
N GLY A 150 3.19 -16.34 -24.15
CA GLY A 150 2.16 -15.37 -24.53
C GLY A 150 2.59 -13.92 -24.23
N THR A 151 2.12 -12.97 -25.04
CA THR A 151 2.32 -11.53 -24.79
C THR A 151 0.98 -10.86 -24.59
N VAL A 152 0.88 -10.02 -23.56
CA VAL A 152 -0.32 -9.27 -23.20
C VAL A 152 0.05 -7.81 -22.95
N ASP A 153 -0.90 -6.90 -23.11
CA ASP A 153 -0.74 -5.49 -22.76
C ASP A 153 -1.67 -5.07 -21.63
N GLY A 154 -1.33 -3.96 -20.98
CA GLY A 154 -2.07 -3.45 -19.83
C GLY A 154 -1.60 -2.07 -19.38
N CYS A 155 -2.17 -1.62 -18.28
CA CYS A 155 -1.81 -0.36 -17.64
C CYS A 155 -1.10 -0.63 -16.32
N CYS A 156 -0.21 0.28 -15.93
CA CYS A 156 0.52 0.22 -14.66
C CYS A 156 0.46 1.53 -13.89
N THR A 157 0.36 1.40 -12.58
CA THR A 157 0.65 2.48 -11.63
C THR A 157 2.10 2.36 -11.21
N LEU A 158 2.85 3.46 -11.27
CA LEU A 158 4.25 3.53 -10.89
C LEU A 158 4.34 3.93 -9.41
N GLY A 159 5.17 3.23 -8.64
CA GLY A 159 5.36 3.55 -7.23
C GLY A 159 6.84 3.50 -6.83
N ALA A 160 7.20 4.29 -5.83
CA ALA A 160 8.36 3.98 -5.02
C ALA A 160 7.96 2.83 -4.07
N ALA A 161 8.52 1.64 -4.27
CA ALA A 161 8.62 0.64 -3.21
C ALA A 161 9.43 1.24 -2.07
N LEU A 162 8.73 1.66 -1.03
CA LEU A 162 9.25 1.50 0.32
C LEU A 162 9.09 0.00 0.66
N ALA A 163 10.03 -0.56 1.40
CA ALA A 163 10.19 -2.01 1.58
C ALA A 163 8.85 -2.74 1.86
N ALA A 164 8.63 -3.84 1.11
CA ALA A 164 7.43 -4.69 1.09
C ALA A 164 6.19 -4.04 0.43
N PRO A 165 5.36 -4.80 -0.31
CA PRO A 165 4.20 -4.24 -1.00
C PRO A 165 3.25 -3.61 0.02
N ALA A 166 2.82 -2.36 -0.24
CA ALA A 166 1.65 -1.79 0.40
C ALA A 166 0.46 -2.69 0.07
N VAL A 167 0.08 -3.54 1.01
CA VAL A 167 -0.89 -4.56 0.69
C VAL A 167 -2.31 -4.05 0.91
N THR A 168 -3.03 -3.85 -0.19
CA THR A 168 -4.49 -3.77 -0.15
C THR A 168 -5.08 -5.10 0.33
N GLY A 169 -5.85 -5.07 1.42
CA GLY A 169 -6.81 -6.07 1.94
C GLY A 169 -6.44 -7.56 1.90
N ASP A 170 -6.31 -8.10 0.69
CA ASP A 170 -6.27 -9.53 0.40
C ASP A 170 -4.87 -10.13 0.33
N GLY A 171 -3.82 -9.31 0.13
CA GLY A 171 -2.45 -9.80 0.03
C GLY A 171 -1.65 -9.77 1.35
N VAL A 172 -2.20 -9.23 2.45
CA VAL A 172 -1.49 -9.17 3.73
C VAL A 172 -1.41 -10.62 4.21
N PRO A 173 -0.24 -11.22 4.43
CA PRO A 173 -0.21 -12.61 4.89
C PRO A 173 -0.90 -12.75 6.25
N PHE A 174 -1.56 -13.87 6.50
CA PHE A 174 -1.96 -14.20 7.86
C PHE A 174 -0.73 -14.44 8.72
N ALA A 175 -0.80 -14.03 9.99
CA ALA A 175 0.29 -14.24 10.93
C ALA A 175 0.52 -15.74 11.16
N ASP A 176 1.72 -16.22 10.84
CA ASP A 176 2.19 -17.53 11.27
C ASP A 176 2.74 -17.40 12.70
N PHE A 177 1.88 -17.60 13.70
CA PHE A 177 2.26 -17.52 15.11
C PHE A 177 3.29 -18.58 15.50
N GLY A 178 3.24 -19.78 14.91
CA GLY A 178 4.14 -20.89 15.25
C GLY A 178 5.57 -20.67 14.78
N GLY A 179 5.75 -19.95 13.66
CA GLY A 179 7.05 -19.61 13.07
C GLY A 179 7.78 -18.43 13.71
N LYS A 180 7.16 -17.71 14.65
CA LYS A 180 7.76 -16.48 15.22
C LYS A 180 8.92 -16.74 16.18
N PRO A 181 9.91 -15.84 16.29
CA PRO A 181 10.98 -15.95 17.29
C PRO A 181 10.45 -16.06 18.73
N VAL A 182 11.21 -16.69 19.63
CA VAL A 182 10.80 -16.90 21.03
C VAL A 182 10.59 -15.59 21.81
N GLY A 183 11.29 -14.51 21.44
CA GLY A 183 11.12 -13.18 22.04
C GLY A 183 9.95 -12.36 21.47
N ASP A 184 9.37 -12.79 20.35
CA ASP A 184 8.24 -12.10 19.75
C ASP A 184 6.97 -12.44 20.53
N TRP A 185 6.43 -11.46 21.26
CA TRP A 185 5.26 -11.67 22.11
C TRP A 185 4.02 -12.09 21.29
N SER A 186 3.96 -11.72 20.01
CA SER A 186 2.84 -12.08 19.15
C SER A 186 2.82 -13.58 18.82
N ARG A 187 3.90 -14.33 19.09
CA ARG A 187 3.94 -15.80 19.01
C ARG A 187 2.82 -16.48 19.79
N VAL A 188 2.42 -15.90 20.91
CA VAL A 188 1.35 -16.42 21.78
C VAL A 188 0.06 -15.59 21.67
N LEU A 189 -0.05 -14.71 20.67
CA LEU A 189 -1.18 -13.81 20.51
C LEU A 189 -2.54 -14.52 20.55
N PRO A 190 -2.75 -15.68 19.89
CA PRO A 190 -4.05 -16.37 19.94
C PRO A 190 -4.57 -16.64 21.37
N ASP A 191 -3.67 -16.95 22.30
CA ASP A 191 -4.01 -17.21 23.71
C ASP A 191 -4.28 -15.92 24.49
N LEU A 192 -3.75 -14.78 24.01
CA LEU A 192 -3.90 -13.46 24.63
C LEU A 192 -5.09 -12.67 24.05
N LEU A 193 -5.58 -13.02 22.86
CA LEU A 193 -6.63 -12.28 22.16
C LEU A 193 -7.89 -12.00 22.99
N PRO A 194 -8.45 -12.95 23.76
CA PRO A 194 -9.63 -12.66 24.57
C PRO A 194 -9.40 -11.55 25.60
N ALA A 195 -8.24 -11.56 26.27
CA ALA A 195 -7.87 -10.53 27.23
C ALA A 195 -7.64 -9.18 26.53
N ILE A 196 -6.95 -9.19 25.39
CA ILE A 196 -6.70 -7.99 24.58
C ILE A 196 -8.02 -7.34 24.14
N GLN A 197 -8.97 -8.14 23.65
CA GLN A 197 -10.27 -7.64 23.18
C GLN A 197 -11.03 -6.96 24.32
N THR A 198 -11.14 -7.61 25.48
CA THR A 198 -11.82 -6.99 26.63
C THR A 198 -11.09 -5.74 27.11
N CYS A 199 -9.76 -5.73 27.11
CA CYS A 199 -8.99 -4.52 27.46
C CYS A 199 -9.22 -3.37 26.47
N VAL A 200 -9.33 -3.67 25.17
CA VAL A 200 -9.64 -2.68 24.13
C VAL A 200 -11.07 -2.14 24.30
N ASP A 201 -12.02 -3.00 24.65
CA ASP A 201 -13.43 -2.63 24.83
C ASP A 201 -13.68 -1.82 26.12
N GLU A 202 -12.91 -2.09 27.19
CA GLU A 202 -13.04 -1.43 28.50
C GLU A 202 -12.11 -0.20 28.66
N ALA A 203 -11.33 0.15 27.64
CA ALA A 203 -10.48 1.33 27.68
C ALA A 203 -11.32 2.62 27.72
N ASP A 204 -10.83 3.63 28.47
CA ASP A 204 -11.52 4.93 28.62
C ASP A 204 -11.61 5.74 27.30
N ALA A 205 -10.81 5.36 26.30
CA ALA A 205 -10.76 5.98 24.99
C ALA A 205 -10.53 4.93 23.91
N ALA A 206 -10.83 5.28 22.65
CA ALA A 206 -10.61 4.40 21.51
C ALA A 206 -9.14 3.98 21.45
N VAL A 207 -8.87 2.68 21.58
CA VAL A 207 -7.51 2.14 21.49
C VAL A 207 -7.03 2.21 20.04
N GLN A 208 -5.95 2.96 19.82
CA GLN A 208 -5.31 3.07 18.51
C GLN A 208 -4.45 1.83 18.24
N SER A 209 -3.72 1.38 19.27
CA SER A 209 -2.79 0.25 19.15
C SER A 209 -2.52 -0.44 20.50
N VAL A 210 -2.13 -1.70 20.44
CA VAL A 210 -1.62 -2.50 21.56
C VAL A 210 -0.12 -2.66 21.34
N LEU A 211 0.66 -2.08 22.25
CA LEU A 211 2.12 -2.03 22.14
C LEU A 211 2.77 -3.33 22.64
N LYS A 212 2.13 -4.02 23.59
CA LYS A 212 2.59 -5.32 24.10
C LYS A 212 1.45 -6.04 24.83
N ALA A 213 1.41 -7.36 24.74
CA ALA A 213 0.66 -8.19 25.68
C ALA A 213 1.54 -9.31 26.23
N TRP A 214 1.36 -9.68 27.49
CA TRP A 214 2.18 -10.72 28.13
C TRP A 214 1.39 -11.53 29.15
N PRO A 215 1.66 -12.84 29.27
CA PRO A 215 1.08 -13.65 30.32
C PRO A 215 1.63 -13.23 31.69
N MET A 216 0.76 -13.28 32.69
CA MET A 216 1.06 -13.03 34.09
C MET A 216 0.69 -14.26 34.93
N ASN A 217 1.03 -14.22 36.22
CA ASN A 217 0.69 -15.30 37.14
C ASN A 217 -0.84 -15.51 37.22
N ARG A 218 -1.26 -16.75 37.49
CA ARG A 218 -2.66 -17.14 37.72
C ARG A 218 -3.60 -16.96 36.51
N GLY A 219 -3.08 -17.06 35.30
CA GLY A 219 -3.89 -16.92 34.08
C GLY A 219 -4.35 -15.49 33.83
N MET A 220 -3.64 -14.51 34.39
CA MET A 220 -3.82 -13.10 34.06
C MET A 220 -2.97 -12.76 32.83
N VAL A 221 -3.33 -11.69 32.14
CA VAL A 221 -2.66 -11.14 30.97
C VAL A 221 -2.56 -9.63 31.19
N GLY A 222 -1.34 -9.11 31.05
CA GLY A 222 -1.11 -7.67 30.99
C GLY A 222 -1.14 -7.21 29.53
N VAL A 223 -1.75 -6.07 29.27
CA VAL A 223 -1.88 -5.47 27.95
C VAL A 223 -1.51 -3.99 28.06
N ARG A 224 -0.45 -3.58 27.37
CA ARG A 224 -0.08 -2.16 27.24
C ARG A 224 -0.63 -1.61 25.95
N MET A 225 -1.41 -0.55 26.06
CA MET A 225 -2.18 0.05 24.98
C MET A 225 -1.84 1.52 24.81
N LYS A 226 -2.05 2.01 23.59
CA LYS A 226 -2.00 3.43 23.24
C LYS A 226 -3.34 3.83 22.65
N THR A 227 -3.97 4.83 23.24
CA THR A 227 -5.28 5.34 22.81
C THR A 227 -5.12 6.41 21.72
N ALA A 228 -6.23 6.80 21.09
CA ALA A 228 -6.25 7.75 19.98
C ALA A 228 -5.82 9.19 20.36
N ASP A 229 -5.87 9.52 21.65
CA ASP A 229 -5.36 10.76 22.24
C ASP A 229 -3.88 10.66 22.66
N ASP A 230 -3.18 9.62 22.18
CA ASP A 230 -1.78 9.32 22.48
C ASP A 230 -1.51 8.82 23.91
N THR A 231 -2.54 8.66 24.76
CA THR A 231 -2.38 8.21 26.15
C THR A 231 -1.97 6.74 26.25
N LEU A 232 -1.04 6.44 27.16
CA LEU A 232 -0.66 5.06 27.49
C LEU A 232 -1.56 4.50 28.59
N GLN A 233 -1.98 3.24 28.44
CA GLN A 233 -2.75 2.54 29.46
C GLN A 233 -2.23 1.11 29.63
N ASP A 234 -2.15 0.64 30.88
CA ASP A 234 -1.97 -0.77 31.20
C ASP A 234 -3.31 -1.36 31.66
N CYS A 235 -3.72 -2.43 31.00
CA CYS A 235 -4.89 -3.21 31.37
C CYS A 235 -4.45 -4.61 31.83
N VAL A 236 -5.06 -5.10 32.90
CA VAL A 236 -4.89 -6.46 33.39
C VAL A 236 -6.22 -7.18 33.29
N ALA A 237 -6.24 -8.30 32.58
CA ALA A 237 -7.42 -9.12 32.41
C ALA A 237 -7.08 -10.61 32.57
N THR A 238 -8.08 -11.43 32.90
CA THR A 238 -7.94 -12.89 32.83
C THR A 238 -7.80 -13.34 31.38
N SER A 239 -7.15 -14.47 31.13
CA SER A 239 -7.05 -15.08 29.79
C SER A 239 -8.42 -15.43 29.19
N GLY A 240 -9.48 -15.47 30.00
CA GLY A 240 -10.86 -15.64 29.57
C GLY A 240 -11.60 -14.35 29.23
N GLY A 241 -10.94 -13.18 29.24
CA GLY A 241 -11.55 -11.90 28.85
C GLY A 241 -12.36 -11.22 29.96
N LYS A 242 -11.91 -11.30 31.22
CA LYS A 242 -12.45 -10.50 32.33
C LYS A 242 -11.42 -9.50 32.81
N VAL A 243 -11.71 -8.20 32.69
CA VAL A 243 -10.83 -7.13 33.18
C VAL A 243 -10.82 -7.10 34.72
N ASP A 244 -9.62 -6.91 35.27
CA ASP A 244 -9.33 -6.70 36.69
C ASP A 244 -9.03 -5.22 36.95
N SER A 245 -8.21 -4.60 36.11
CA SER A 245 -7.86 -3.18 36.20
C SER A 245 -7.51 -2.58 34.84
N VAL A 246 -7.77 -1.28 34.69
CA VAL A 246 -7.25 -0.43 33.61
C VAL A 246 -6.64 0.79 34.29
N GLU A 247 -5.37 1.08 34.01
CA GLU A 247 -4.62 2.17 34.62
C GLU A 247 -3.97 3.04 33.55
N ALA A 248 -4.22 4.35 33.59
CA ALA A 248 -3.53 5.31 32.74
C ALA A 248 -2.09 5.51 33.22
N LEU A 249 -1.16 5.51 32.27
CA LEU A 249 0.26 5.71 32.51
C LEU A 249 0.71 7.11 32.09
N PRO A 250 1.71 7.69 32.77
CA PRO A 250 2.35 8.89 32.27
C PRO A 250 3.09 8.60 30.96
N GLN A 251 3.20 9.60 30.08
CA GLN A 251 3.96 9.51 28.82
C GLN A 251 5.45 9.17 29.03
N THR A 252 5.97 9.41 30.24
CA THR A 252 7.34 9.09 30.62
C THR A 252 7.48 7.71 31.26
N ALA A 253 6.45 6.86 31.20
CA ALA A 253 6.53 5.50 31.72
C ALA A 253 7.64 4.73 31.01
N GLU A 254 8.38 3.93 31.77
CA GLU A 254 9.46 3.12 31.22
C GLU A 254 8.90 2.12 30.19
N PRO A 255 9.46 2.04 28.97
CA PRO A 255 9.05 1.05 27.99
C PRO A 255 9.29 -0.37 28.53
N LEU A 256 8.35 -1.27 28.27
CA LEU A 256 8.58 -2.68 28.54
C LEU A 256 9.64 -3.22 27.57
N PRO A 257 10.35 -4.30 27.94
CA PRO A 257 11.19 -5.04 27.00
C PRO A 257 10.39 -5.38 25.74
N ASP A 258 10.96 -5.12 24.56
CA ASP A 258 10.35 -5.39 23.24
C ASP A 258 8.95 -4.76 23.08
N GLN A 259 8.69 -3.62 23.73
CA GLN A 259 7.46 -2.86 23.55
C GLN A 259 7.44 -2.25 22.15
N GLY A 260 6.34 -2.46 21.42
CA GLY A 260 6.19 -1.98 20.04
C GLY A 260 6.72 -2.95 18.98
N GLU A 261 7.30 -4.08 19.38
CA GLU A 261 7.91 -5.04 18.46
C GLU A 261 7.28 -6.44 18.64
N PRO A 262 6.17 -6.75 17.96
CA PRO A 262 5.34 -5.88 17.09
C PRO A 262 4.29 -5.05 17.82
N VAL A 263 3.65 -4.14 17.08
CA VAL A 263 2.41 -3.44 17.47
C VAL A 263 1.19 -4.21 16.94
N TYR A 264 0.14 -4.38 17.75
CA TYR A 264 -1.15 -4.91 17.30
C TYR A 264 -2.19 -3.79 17.12
N LEU A 265 -2.89 -3.80 15.99
CA LEU A 265 -3.86 -2.79 15.56
C LEU A 265 -5.27 -3.41 15.56
N PRO A 266 -6.07 -3.21 16.62
CA PRO A 266 -7.34 -3.91 16.81
C PRO A 266 -8.47 -3.41 15.89
N GLY A 267 -9.44 -4.27 15.58
CA GLY A 267 -10.77 -3.88 15.11
C GLY A 267 -10.85 -3.30 13.69
N ARG A 268 -9.84 -3.56 12.84
CA ARG A 268 -9.77 -3.01 11.49
C ARG A 268 -10.25 -4.02 10.46
N ALA A 269 -11.30 -3.67 9.71
CA ALA A 269 -11.75 -4.47 8.55
C ALA A 269 -10.77 -4.30 7.36
N THR A 270 -10.29 -3.08 7.15
CA THR A 270 -9.33 -2.74 6.09
C THR A 270 -7.93 -2.58 6.70
N PRO A 271 -6.86 -3.06 6.03
CA PRO A 271 -5.51 -2.83 6.50
C PRO A 271 -5.21 -1.33 6.62
N PRO A 272 -4.44 -0.91 7.63
CA PRO A 272 -3.93 0.46 7.69
C PRO A 272 -2.96 0.70 6.53
N GLU A 273 -2.97 1.92 6.00
CA GLU A 273 -1.93 2.39 5.10
C GLU A 273 -0.64 2.56 5.93
N ILE A 274 0.43 1.91 5.50
CA ILE A 274 1.75 2.02 6.13
C ILE A 274 2.78 2.42 5.07
N ASP A 275 3.62 3.38 5.42
CA ASP A 275 4.70 3.86 4.54
C ASP A 275 5.94 2.97 4.63
N CYS A 276 6.15 2.29 5.75
CA CYS A 276 7.26 1.38 5.97
C CYS A 276 6.84 0.26 6.93
N GLY A 277 7.47 -0.91 6.79
CA GLY A 277 7.35 -2.04 7.72
C GLY A 277 6.60 -3.22 7.11
N ARG A 278 6.24 -4.18 7.97
CA ARG A 278 5.47 -5.38 7.58
C ARG A 278 4.16 -5.43 8.33
N LEU A 279 3.07 -5.73 7.60
CA LEU A 279 1.78 -6.08 8.17
C LEU A 279 1.50 -7.58 8.08
N GLU A 280 0.81 -8.10 9.08
CA GLU A 280 0.26 -9.45 9.09
C GLU A 280 -1.19 -9.43 9.61
N ARG A 281 -2.09 -10.19 8.98
CA ARG A 281 -3.48 -10.34 9.42
C ARG A 281 -3.57 -11.25 10.63
N VAL A 282 -4.35 -10.84 11.62
CA VAL A 282 -4.69 -11.67 12.77
C VAL A 282 -6.11 -12.17 12.59
N SER A 283 -6.28 -13.49 12.53
CA SER A 283 -7.61 -14.11 12.50
C SER A 283 -8.23 -14.08 13.90
N GLY A 284 -9.55 -13.86 13.93
CA GLY A 284 -10.34 -14.00 15.14
C GLY A 284 -10.46 -15.46 15.60
N PRO A 285 -11.06 -15.70 16.77
CA PRO A 285 -11.13 -17.03 17.42
C PRO A 285 -11.78 -18.13 16.57
N GLN A 286 -12.61 -17.76 15.60
CA GLN A 286 -13.32 -18.68 14.70
C GLN A 286 -12.69 -18.78 13.30
N GLY A 287 -11.53 -18.14 13.09
CA GLY A 287 -10.76 -18.24 11.83
C GLY A 287 -11.31 -17.46 10.63
N GLU A 288 -12.57 -17.01 10.68
CA GLU A 288 -13.25 -16.43 9.50
C GLU A 288 -13.13 -14.89 9.40
N ALA A 289 -13.03 -14.17 10.51
CA ALA A 289 -12.96 -12.69 10.51
C ALA A 289 -11.58 -12.20 10.95
N VAL A 290 -11.08 -11.13 10.31
CA VAL A 290 -9.86 -10.43 10.75
C VAL A 290 -10.18 -9.69 12.05
N SER A 291 -9.45 -10.00 13.13
CA SER A 291 -9.59 -9.31 14.41
C SER A 291 -8.70 -8.07 14.51
N GLY A 292 -7.67 -7.99 13.67
CA GLY A 292 -6.74 -6.87 13.61
C GLY A 292 -5.50 -7.19 12.76
N TYR A 293 -4.48 -6.35 12.90
CA TYR A 293 -3.22 -6.47 12.17
C TYR A 293 -2.03 -6.38 13.12
N LEU A 294 -0.99 -7.17 12.87
CA LEU A 294 0.33 -6.99 13.48
C LEU A 294 1.18 -6.12 12.56
N PHE A 295 1.85 -5.13 13.14
CA PHE A 295 2.76 -4.23 12.46
C PHE A 295 4.17 -4.39 13.04
N TYR A 296 5.13 -4.61 12.15
CA TYR A 296 6.56 -4.70 12.46
C TYR A 296 7.26 -3.53 11.78
N ASP A 297 7.94 -2.70 12.56
CA ASP A 297 8.72 -1.55 12.10
C ASP A 297 10.14 -1.91 11.67
N ALA A 298 10.48 -3.21 11.62
CA ALA A 298 11.80 -3.67 11.25
C ALA A 298 12.22 -3.11 9.87
N GLY A 299 13.22 -2.22 9.88
CA GLY A 299 13.71 -1.52 8.68
C GLY A 299 13.21 -0.08 8.53
N CYS A 300 12.43 0.44 9.49
CA CYS A 300 11.96 1.82 9.53
C CYS A 300 12.83 2.69 10.44
N ASP A 301 12.92 3.97 10.11
CA ASP A 301 13.42 5.05 10.95
C ASP A 301 12.34 5.48 11.95
N ALA A 302 12.76 6.24 12.97
CA ALA A 302 11.89 6.65 14.07
C ALA A 302 10.71 7.55 13.64
N ASP A 303 10.79 8.15 12.45
CA ASP A 303 9.72 8.92 11.83
C ASP A 303 8.79 8.07 10.94
N GLY A 304 8.98 6.74 10.92
CA GLY A 304 8.21 5.80 10.13
C GLY A 304 8.62 5.73 8.66
N THR A 305 9.72 6.39 8.26
CA THR A 305 10.28 6.27 6.91
C THR A 305 11.20 5.05 6.81
N ALA A 306 11.55 4.60 5.60
CA ALA A 306 12.50 3.49 5.46
C ALA A 306 13.92 3.94 5.81
N ARG A 307 14.63 3.17 6.65
CA ARG A 307 16.02 3.44 7.00
C ARG A 307 16.91 3.32 5.76
N GLN A 308 17.51 4.43 5.34
CA GLN A 308 18.41 4.51 4.18
C GLN A 308 19.74 3.77 4.40
#